data_AF-A0A961XNP2-F1
#
_entry.id   AF-A0A961XNP2-F1
#
_cell.length_a   1.000
_cell.length_b   1.000
_cell.length_c   1.000
_cell.angle_alpha   90.00
_cell.angle_beta   90.00
_cell.angle_gamma   90.00
#
_symmetry.space_group_name_H-M   'P 1'
#
loop_
_entity.id
_entity.type
_entity.pdbx_description
1 polymer ?
#
loop_
_entity_poly.entity_id
_entity_poly.type
_entity_poly.pdbx_seq_one_letter_code
_entity_poly.pdbx_strand_id
1 'polypeptide(L)' 'PLPSSLRESWEAIVGAVLREGSLKRPGDDFAQLGGKAGRHSEHLGYILAEMQFLQRSYPGATW' A
#
# COMPACT_ATOMS: atom_id res chain seq x y z
N PRO A 1 4.61 17.22 -1.35
CA PRO A 1 3.45 17.40 -2.26
C PRO A 1 2.18 16.91 -1.58
N LEU A 2 1.03 17.53 -1.84
CA LEU A 2 -0.26 16.99 -1.39
C LEU A 2 -0.53 15.69 -2.17
N PRO A 3 -1.05 14.61 -1.54
CA PRO A 3 -1.34 13.38 -2.27
C PRO A 3 -2.27 13.60 -3.50
N SER A 4 -3.19 14.56 -3.40
CA SER A 4 -4.06 14.96 -4.51
C SER A 4 -3.32 15.48 -5.73
N SER A 5 -2.16 16.12 -5.56
CA SER A 5 -1.37 16.65 -6.69
C SER A 5 -0.71 15.56 -7.53
N LEU A 6 -0.75 14.30 -7.10
CA LEU A 6 -0.20 13.15 -7.83
C LEU A 6 -1.28 12.40 -8.64
N ARG A 7 -2.55 12.78 -8.51
CA ARG A 7 -3.67 12.02 -9.08
C ARG A 7 -3.59 11.95 -10.61
N GLU A 8 -3.40 13.09 -11.27
CA GLU A 8 -3.41 13.17 -12.74
C GLU A 8 -2.30 12.33 -13.37
N SER A 9 -1.07 12.43 -12.85
CA SER A 9 0.06 11.64 -13.35
C SER A 9 -0.11 10.15 -13.09
N TRP A 10 -0.63 9.78 -11.92
CA TRP A 10 -0.94 8.39 -11.61
C TRP A 10 -2.03 7.80 -12.52
N GLU A 11 -3.13 8.55 -12.75
CA GLU A 11 -4.22 8.10 -13.63
C GLU A 11 -3.75 7.92 -15.08
N ALA A 12 -2.87 8.80 -15.58
CA ALA A 12 -2.28 8.68 -16.90
C ALA A 12 -1.45 7.40 -17.05
N ILE A 13 -0.59 7.10 -16.06
CA ILE A 13 0.27 5.91 -16.06
C ILE A 13 -0.57 4.63 -15.98
N VAL A 14 -1.44 4.52 -14.98
CA VAL A 14 -2.26 3.31 -14.77
C VAL A 14 -3.21 3.10 -15.94
N GLY A 15 -3.80 4.17 -16.48
CA GLY A 15 -4.65 4.09 -17.67
C GLY A 15 -3.92 3.58 -18.90
N ALA A 16 -2.66 3.99 -19.12
CA ALA A 16 -1.84 3.48 -20.21
C ALA A 16 -1.55 1.99 -20.07
N VAL A 17 -1.13 1.55 -18.88
CA VAL A 17 -0.82 0.13 -18.59
C VAL A 17 -2.06 -0.76 -18.75
N LEU A 18 -3.22 -0.33 -18.27
CA LEU A 18 -4.46 -1.09 -18.44
C LEU A 18 -4.86 -1.24 -19.92
N ARG A 19 -4.70 -0.17 -20.72
CA ARG A 19 -4.97 -0.23 -22.16
C ARG A 19 -4.01 -1.16 -22.89
N GLU A 20 -2.73 -1.10 -22.57
CA GLU A 20 -1.71 -2.01 -23.12
C GLU A 20 -2.07 -3.47 -22.83
N GLY A 21 -2.53 -3.76 -21.61
CA GLY A 21 -3.01 -5.08 -21.21
C GLY A 21 -4.38 -5.48 -21.77
N SER A 22 -5.03 -4.65 -22.59
CA SER A 22 -6.43 -4.86 -23.04
C SER A 22 -7.43 -5.05 -21.88
N LEU A 23 -7.14 -4.44 -20.72
CA LEU A 23 -7.95 -4.53 -19.51
C LEU A 23 -8.89 -3.33 -19.38
N LYS A 24 -10.07 -3.57 -18.78
CA LYS A 24 -11.00 -2.51 -18.39
C LYS A 24 -10.71 -2.08 -16.96
N ARG A 25 -10.70 -0.77 -16.73
CA ARG A 25 -10.63 -0.21 -15.37
C ARG A 25 -11.92 -0.55 -14.62
N PRO A 26 -11.85 -1.07 -13.38
CA PRO A 26 -13.02 -1.19 -12.51
C PRO A 26 -13.67 0.17 -12.27
N GLY A 27 -15.01 0.21 -12.22
CA GLY A 27 -15.78 1.45 -12.07
C GLY A 27 -16.06 1.86 -10.62
N ASP A 28 -15.53 1.14 -9.64
CA ASP A 28 -15.66 1.52 -8.24
C ASP A 28 -14.55 2.51 -7.86
N ASP A 29 -14.95 3.65 -7.31
CA ASP A 29 -14.06 4.74 -6.87
C ASP A 29 -13.79 4.68 -5.36
N PHE A 30 -14.26 3.62 -4.67
CA PHE A 30 -13.97 3.43 -3.26
C PHE A 30 -12.45 3.30 -3.02
N ALA A 31 -11.92 4.24 -2.22
CA ALA A 31 -10.56 4.18 -1.73
C ALA A 31 -10.56 3.79 -0.24
N GLN A 32 -9.90 2.67 0.10
CA GLN A 32 -9.67 2.31 1.48
C GLN A 32 -8.69 3.31 2.13
N LEU A 33 -9.13 3.95 3.22
CA LEU A 33 -8.35 4.94 3.97
C LEU A 33 -8.05 4.43 5.40
N GLY A 34 -7.22 5.17 6.13
CA GLY A 34 -6.94 4.92 7.56
C GLY A 34 -5.53 4.47 7.89
N GLY A 35 -4.80 3.88 6.92
CA GLY A 35 -3.45 3.37 7.16
C GLY A 35 -2.46 4.44 7.67
N LYS A 36 -2.55 5.67 7.16
CA LYS A 36 -1.71 6.79 7.63
C LYS A 36 -2.05 7.27 9.06
N ALA A 37 -3.20 6.86 9.59
CA ALA A 37 -3.65 7.15 10.95
C ALA A 37 -3.54 5.91 11.86
N GLY A 38 -2.77 4.89 11.47
CA GLY A 38 -2.59 3.66 12.25
C GLY A 38 -3.78 2.68 12.18
N ARG A 39 -4.79 2.94 11.35
CA ARG A 39 -5.95 2.06 11.15
C ARG A 39 -5.71 1.17 9.93
N HIS A 40 -5.11 0.01 10.18
CA HIS A 40 -4.77 -0.97 9.15
C HIS A 40 -5.83 -2.07 9.05
N SER A 41 -5.78 -2.84 7.96
CA SER A 41 -6.52 -4.11 7.91
C SER A 41 -5.90 -5.14 8.87
N GLU A 42 -6.58 -6.26 9.04
CA GLU A 42 -6.13 -7.41 9.84
C GLU A 42 -4.77 -7.95 9.38
N HIS A 43 -4.38 -7.73 8.11
CA HIS A 43 -3.16 -8.29 7.53
C HIS A 43 -1.88 -7.70 8.14
N LEU A 44 -1.86 -6.41 8.50
CA LEU A 44 -0.61 -5.79 8.94
C LEU A 44 -0.08 -6.42 10.24
N GLY A 45 -0.98 -6.84 11.15
CA GLY A 45 -0.59 -7.50 12.39
C GLY A 45 0.25 -8.75 12.14
N TYR A 46 -0.17 -9.59 11.18
CA TYR A 46 0.56 -10.81 10.81
C TYR A 46 1.92 -10.50 10.19
N ILE A 47 1.98 -9.56 9.25
CA ILE A 47 3.23 -9.16 8.60
C ILE A 47 4.24 -8.65 9.63
N LEU A 48 3.80 -7.81 10.57
CA LEU A 48 4.69 -7.27 11.60
C LEU A 48 5.13 -8.36 12.60
N ALA A 49 4.27 -9.32 12.92
CA ALA A 49 4.63 -10.43 13.79
C ALA A 49 5.79 -11.26 13.20
N GLU A 50 5.73 -11.59 11.91
CA GLU A 50 6.80 -12.31 11.21
C GLU A 50 8.05 -11.44 11.06
N MET A 51 7.89 -10.22 10.53
CA MET A 51 9.01 -9.32 10.23
C MET A 51 9.81 -8.94 11.48
N GLN A 52 9.15 -8.81 12.62
CA GLN A 52 9.76 -8.31 13.86
C GLN A 52 10.11 -9.44 14.83
N PHE A 53 9.89 -10.70 14.48
CA PHE A 53 10.14 -11.83 15.39
C PHE A 53 11.57 -11.80 15.95
N LEU A 54 12.59 -11.86 15.08
CA LEU A 54 13.99 -11.95 15.51
C LEU A 54 14.41 -10.74 16.36
N GLN A 55 14.03 -9.54 15.93
CA GLN A 55 14.37 -8.30 16.64
C GLN A 55 13.69 -8.20 18.02
N ARG A 56 12.45 -8.69 18.14
CA ARG A 56 11.71 -8.69 19.42
C ARG A 56 12.19 -9.80 20.36
N SER A 57 12.63 -10.94 19.82
CA SER A 57 13.18 -12.04 20.60
C SER A 57 14.62 -11.78 21.09
N TYR A 58 15.42 -11.03 20.33
CA TYR A 58 16.81 -10.70 20.67
C TYR A 58 17.09 -9.19 20.56
N PRO A 59 16.54 -8.36 21.46
CA PRO A 59 16.74 -6.92 21.42
C PRO A 59 18.22 -6.53 21.60
N GLY A 60 18.72 -5.62 20.76
CA GLY A 60 20.08 -5.08 20.85
C GLY A 60 21.18 -5.95 20.19
N ALA A 61 20.83 -7.10 19.61
CA ALA A 61 21.75 -7.88 18.81
C ALA A 61 22.17 -7.13 17.52
N THR A 62 23.41 -7.35 17.08
CA THR A 62 23.95 -6.79 15.84
C THR A 62 23.97 -7.87 14.75
N TRP A 63 23.54 -7.51 13.55
CA TRP A 63 23.44 -8.37 12.37
C TRP A 63 23.97 -7.64 11.15
#